data_AF-A0A976HBY3-F1
#
_entry.id   AF-A0A976HBY3-F1
#
_cell.length_a   1.000
_cell.length_b   1.000
_cell.length_c   1.000
_cell.angle_alpha   90.00
_cell.angle_beta   90.00
_cell.angle_gamma   90.00
#
_symmetry.space_group_name_H-M   'P 1'
#
loop_
_entity.id
_entity.type
_entity.pdbx_description
1 polymer ?
#
loop_
_entity_poly.entity_id
_entity_poly.type
_entity_poly.pdbx_seq_one_letter_code
_entity_poly.pdbx_strand_id
1 'polypeptide(L)'
;MTRRVLRRVADITPPFEALTEMHDRLYRAPLAEFLRPEFEYEPHITLGRAEQPNQFDALIRNAAVVTRASYRGLVQNVSVITLESEREWTRDREVALTF
;
A
#
# COMPACT_ATOMS: atom_id res chain seq x y z
N MET A 1 -31.46 -20.53 29.90
CA MET A 1 -31.73 -19.45 28.92
C MET A 1 -30.54 -18.50 28.93
N THR A 2 -29.63 -18.60 27.97
CA THR A 2 -28.49 -17.68 27.86
C THR A 2 -28.29 -17.36 26.39
N ARG A 3 -28.83 -16.23 25.94
CA ARG A 3 -28.61 -15.71 24.59
C ARG A 3 -27.15 -15.28 24.47
N ARG A 4 -26.31 -16.14 23.87
CA ARG A 4 -25.02 -15.71 23.31
C ARG A 4 -25.34 -14.83 22.11
N VAL A 5 -25.15 -13.52 22.28
CA VAL A 5 -25.18 -12.57 21.17
C VAL A 5 -23.94 -12.85 20.34
N LEU A 6 -24.11 -13.64 19.27
CA LEU A 6 -23.20 -13.66 18.14
C LEU A 6 -23.21 -12.26 17.55
N ARG A 7 -22.26 -11.41 17.96
CA ARG A 7 -21.90 -10.23 17.18
C ARG A 7 -21.42 -10.79 15.84
N ARG A 8 -22.28 -10.68 14.82
CA ARG A 8 -21.84 -10.69 13.42
C ARG A 8 -20.67 -9.71 13.37
N VAL A 9 -19.49 -10.20 13.06
CA VAL A 9 -18.41 -9.38 12.54
C VAL A 9 -18.99 -8.82 11.25
N ALA A 10 -19.55 -7.62 11.36
CA ALA A 10 -20.14 -6.89 10.25
C ALA A 10 -19.08 -6.79 9.17
N ASP A 11 -19.47 -7.16 7.95
CA ASP A 11 -18.94 -6.73 6.66
C ASP A 11 -17.62 -5.97 6.79
N ILE A 12 -16.51 -6.72 6.90
CA ILE A 12 -15.18 -6.14 6.80
C ILE A 12 -14.96 -5.92 5.32
N THR A 13 -15.40 -4.77 4.82
CA THR A 13 -14.78 -4.21 3.64
C THR A 13 -13.27 -4.15 3.92
N PRO A 14 -12.41 -4.78 3.09
CA PRO A 14 -10.98 -4.72 3.32
C PRO A 14 -10.56 -3.24 3.39
N PRO A 15 -9.69 -2.85 4.35
CA PRO A 15 -9.45 -1.46 4.73
C PRO A 15 -8.92 -0.55 3.59
N PHE A 16 -8.65 -1.11 2.41
CA PHE A 16 -8.05 -0.44 1.27
C PHE A 16 -8.78 -0.72 -0.06
N GLU A 17 -10.06 -1.13 -0.05
CA GLU A 17 -10.82 -1.45 -1.28
C GLU A 17 -10.70 -0.36 -2.36
N ALA A 18 -10.82 0.92 -1.99
CA ALA A 18 -10.68 2.02 -2.94
C ALA A 18 -9.27 2.15 -3.56
N LEU A 19 -8.21 1.81 -2.81
CA LEU A 19 -6.84 1.79 -3.33
C LEU A 19 -6.62 0.58 -4.24
N THR A 20 -7.16 -0.58 -3.87
CA THR A 20 -7.13 -1.78 -4.72
C THR A 20 -7.88 -1.55 -6.02
N GLU A 21 -9.06 -0.93 -5.97
CA GLU A 21 -9.80 -0.59 -7.18
C GLU A 21 -9.06 0.43 -8.04
N MET A 22 -8.46 1.45 -7.44
CA MET A 22 -7.63 2.42 -8.16
C MET A 22 -6.45 1.72 -8.85
N HIS A 23 -5.75 0.82 -8.14
CA HIS A 23 -4.69 -0.02 -8.68
C HIS A 23 -5.19 -0.80 -9.91
N ASP A 24 -6.29 -1.55 -9.77
CA ASP A 24 -6.80 -2.39 -10.86
C ASP A 24 -7.22 -1.57 -12.08
N ARG A 25 -7.79 -0.38 -11.86
CA ARG A 25 -8.16 0.54 -12.95
C ARG A 25 -6.96 1.04 -13.74
N LEU A 26 -5.80 1.26 -13.11
CA LEU A 26 -4.57 1.64 -13.81
C LEU A 26 -4.17 0.59 -14.86
N TYR A 27 -4.40 -0.68 -14.57
CA TYR A 27 -4.03 -1.81 -15.41
C TYR A 27 -5.12 -2.26 -16.41
N ARG A 28 -6.22 -1.50 -16.58
CA ARG A 28 -7.26 -1.81 -17.57
C ARG A 28 -6.95 -1.34 -19.00
N ALA A 29 -5.95 -0.47 -19.19
CA ALA A 29 -5.60 0.06 -20.52
C ALA A 29 -4.08 0.19 -20.72
N PRO A 30 -3.43 1.37 -20.89
CA PRO A 30 -2.07 1.43 -21.44
C PRO A 30 -1.01 0.72 -20.58
N LEU A 31 -1.33 0.36 -19.33
CA LEU A 31 -0.44 -0.37 -18.45
C LEU A 31 -0.72 -1.87 -18.35
N ALA A 32 -1.75 -2.39 -19.04
CA ALA A 32 -2.23 -3.76 -18.88
C ALA A 32 -1.14 -4.83 -19.04
N GLU A 33 -0.19 -4.62 -19.97
CA GLU A 33 0.92 -5.55 -20.21
C GLU A 33 1.95 -5.60 -19.07
N PHE A 34 2.00 -4.57 -18.22
CA PHE A 34 2.91 -4.50 -17.07
C PHE A 34 2.30 -5.07 -15.79
N LEU A 35 1.02 -5.47 -15.81
CA LEU A 35 0.42 -6.15 -14.67
C LEU A 35 1.09 -7.51 -14.47
N ARG A 36 1.49 -7.79 -13.24
CA ARG A 36 2.03 -9.08 -12.83
C ARG A 36 0.99 -9.87 -12.04
N PRO A 37 0.15 -10.68 -12.70
CA PRO A 37 -0.99 -11.36 -12.05
C PRO A 37 -0.57 -12.42 -11.03
N GLU A 38 0.70 -12.82 -11.03
CA GLU A 38 1.25 -13.75 -10.05
C GLU A 38 1.49 -13.12 -8.66
N PHE A 39 1.33 -11.80 -8.52
CA PHE A 39 1.38 -11.09 -7.23
C PHE A 39 0.03 -10.47 -6.91
N GLU A 40 -0.45 -10.69 -5.68
CA GLU A 40 -1.57 -9.95 -5.13
C GLU A 40 -1.12 -8.53 -4.74
N TYR A 41 -1.92 -7.52 -5.08
CA TYR A 41 -1.63 -6.15 -4.69
C TYR A 41 -1.97 -5.93 -3.21
N GLU A 42 -0.93 -5.77 -2.41
CA GLU A 42 -1.05 -5.38 -1.00
C GLU A 42 -0.58 -3.92 -0.83
N PRO A 43 -1.49 -2.96 -0.58
CA PRO A 43 -1.09 -1.58 -0.36
C PRO A 43 -0.28 -1.45 0.94
N HIS A 44 0.95 -0.95 0.82
CA HIS A 44 1.88 -0.82 1.94
C HIS A 44 2.79 0.39 1.80
N ILE A 45 3.43 0.78 2.90
CA ILE A 45 4.51 1.77 2.92
C ILE A 45 5.78 1.03 3.34
N THR A 46 6.78 1.01 2.46
CA THR A 46 8.07 0.41 2.78
C THR A 46 8.81 1.29 3.79
N LEU A 47 9.13 0.73 4.97
CA LEU A 47 9.88 1.44 6.03
C LEU A 47 11.39 1.20 5.97
N GLY A 48 11.83 0.17 5.24
CA GLY A 48 13.23 -0.17 5.06
C GLY A 48 13.39 -1.37 4.14
N ARG A 49 14.59 -1.51 3.56
CA ARG A 49 14.98 -2.64 2.72
C ARG A 49 16.29 -3.20 3.25
N ALA A 50 16.31 -4.49 3.57
CA ALA A 50 17.54 -5.16 3.97
C ALA A 50 18.38 -5.44 2.72
N GLU A 51 19.60 -4.90 2.66
CA GLU A 51 20.55 -5.24 1.59
C GLU A 51 21.31 -6.54 1.91
N GLN A 52 21.38 -6.89 3.20
CA GLN A 52 21.99 -8.12 3.69
C GLN A 52 21.07 -8.81 4.71
N PRO A 53 21.05 -10.16 4.77
CA PRO A 53 20.16 -10.90 5.67
C PRO A 53 20.31 -10.52 7.15
N ASN A 54 21.53 -10.20 7.60
CA ASN A 54 21.82 -9.80 8.99
C ASN A 54 21.26 -8.42 9.38
N GLN A 55 20.79 -7.62 8.42
CA GLN A 55 20.21 -6.30 8.68
C GLN A 55 18.72 -6.37 9.01
N PHE A 56 18.04 -7.46 8.67
CA PHE A 56 16.59 -7.59 8.80
C PHE A 56 16.11 -7.35 10.24
N ASP A 57 16.72 -8.02 11.21
CA ASP A 57 16.34 -7.89 12.62
C ASP A 57 16.52 -6.47 13.16
N ALA A 58 17.56 -5.77 12.69
CA ALA A 58 17.80 -4.38 13.07
C ALA A 58 16.73 -3.46 12.46
N LEU A 59 16.36 -3.66 11.20
CA LEU A 59 15.32 -2.89 10.52
C LEU A 59 13.95 -3.09 11.18
N ILE A 60 13.59 -4.32 11.55
CA ILE A 60 12.33 -4.60 12.26
C ILE A 60 12.28 -3.88 13.61
N ARG A 61 13.37 -3.92 14.40
CA ARG A 61 13.43 -3.19 15.67
C ARG A 61 13.26 -1.68 15.48
N ASN A 62 13.87 -1.12 14.45
CA ASN A 62 13.78 0.32 14.16
C ASN A 62 12.36 0.70 13.68
N ALA A 63 11.74 -0.14 12.85
CA ALA A 63 10.36 0.05 12.37
C ALA A 63 9.30 -0.15 13.46
N ALA A 64 9.61 -0.86 14.55
CA ALA A 64 8.69 -1.14 15.66
C ALA A 64 8.15 0.14 16.33
N VAL A 65 8.92 1.23 16.31
CA VAL A 65 8.49 2.52 16.88
C VAL A 65 7.38 3.14 16.02
N VAL A 66 7.54 3.11 14.70
CA VAL A 66 6.58 3.67 13.74
C VAL A 66 5.30 2.82 13.70
N THR A 67 5.45 1.50 13.66
CA THR A 67 4.31 0.57 13.53
C THR A 67 3.40 0.50 14.76
N ARG A 68 3.82 1.04 15.90
CA ARG A 68 2.98 1.15 17.11
C ARG A 68 1.99 2.30 17.09
N ALA A 69 2.17 3.26 16.18
CA ALA A 69 1.26 4.40 16.03
C ALA A 69 0.22 4.12 14.93
N SER A 70 -0.96 4.72 15.08
CA SER A 70 -1.96 4.75 14.00
C SER A 70 -1.80 6.06 13.23
N TYR A 71 -1.57 5.94 11.92
CA TYR A 71 -1.56 7.07 11.00
C TYR A 71 -2.84 7.04 10.16
N ARG A 72 -3.39 8.22 9.90
CA ARG A 72 -4.51 8.41 8.98
C ARG A 72 -4.21 9.61 8.11
N GLY A 73 -4.45 9.45 6.81
CA GLY A 73 -4.27 10.50 5.83
C GLY A 73 -5.30 10.36 4.72
N LEU A 74 -5.53 11.46 4.01
CA LEU A 74 -6.28 11.46 2.77
C LEU A 74 -5.29 11.38 1.61
N VAL A 75 -5.47 10.41 0.72
CA VAL A 75 -4.69 10.35 -0.52
C VAL A 75 -5.30 11.36 -1.48
N GLN A 76 -4.58 12.44 -1.79
CA GLN A 76 -5.09 13.55 -2.61
C GLN A 76 -4.64 13.47 -4.06
N ASN A 77 -3.48 12.88 -4.33
CA ASN A 77 -2.87 12.88 -5.65
C ASN A 77 -2.28 11.51 -5.98
N VAL A 78 -2.20 11.20 -7.27
CA VAL A 78 -1.39 10.11 -7.83
C VAL A 78 -0.31 10.74 -8.70
N SER A 79 0.93 10.28 -8.55
CA SER A 79 2.06 10.78 -9.33
C SER A 79 2.57 9.71 -10.30
N VAL A 80 2.97 10.15 -11.49
CA VAL A 80 3.85 9.38 -12.38
C VAL A 80 5.28 9.75 -12.01
N ILE A 81 6.09 8.73 -11.71
CA ILE A 81 7.49 8.89 -11.33
C ILE A 81 8.37 8.11 -12.28
N THR A 82 9.55 8.66 -12.58
CA THR A 82 10.63 7.93 -13.26
C THR A 82 11.70 7.60 -12.23
N LEU A 83 12.13 6.34 -12.22
CA LEU A 83 13.19 5.85 -11.35
C LEU A 83 14.52 5.86 -12.11
N GLU A 84 15.40 6.80 -11.78
CA GLU A 84 16.74 6.95 -12.40
C GLU A 84 17.75 6.00 -11.77
N SER A 85 17.60 5.73 -10.47
CA SER A 85 18.34 4.71 -9.72
C SER A 85 17.55 4.26 -8.49
N GLU A 86 18.03 3.25 -7.77
CA GLU A 86 17.41 2.74 -6.53
C GLU A 86 17.09 3.81 -5.46
N ARG A 87 17.76 4.97 -5.53
CA ARG A 87 17.61 6.06 -4.54
C ARG A 87 17.22 7.40 -5.17
N GLU A 88 17.12 7.45 -6.49
CA GLU A 88 16.87 8.68 -7.23
C GLU A 88 15.67 8.50 -8.14
N TRP A 89 14.68 9.36 -7.93
CA TRP A 89 13.47 9.39 -8.73
C TRP A 89 13.07 10.83 -9.01
N THR A 90 12.46 11.03 -10.17
CA THR A 90 11.87 12.29 -10.60
C THR A 90 10.36 12.14 -10.64
N ARG A 91 9.65 13.25 -10.41
CA ARG A 91 8.18 13.31 -10.54
C ARG A 91 7.85 13.98 -11.85
N ASP A 92 7.36 13.21 -12.81
CA ASP A 92 7.05 13.72 -14.15
C ASP A 92 5.68 14.39 -14.20
N ARG A 93 4.71 13.81 -13.49
CA ARG A 93 3.34 14.30 -13.48
C ARG A 93 2.65 14.01 -12.15
N GLU A 94 1.73 14.89 -11.80
CA GLU A 94 0.79 14.70 -10.69
C GLU A 94 -0.65 14.83 -11.20
N VAL A 95 -1.52 13.97 -10.71
CA VAL A 95 -2.95 13.96 -11.01
C VAL A 95 -3.69 14.07 -9.69
N ALA A 96 -4.44 15.15 -9.53
CA ALA A 96 -5.30 15.33 -8.36
C ALA A 96 -6.49 14.36 -8.41
N LEU A 97 -6.70 13.65 -7.32
CA LEU A 97 -7.90 12.85 -7.10
C LEU A 97 -9.01 13.80 -6.67
N THR A 98 -10.04 13.88 -7.51
CA THR A 98 -11.25 14.65 -7.22
C THR A 98 -12.29 13.70 -6.63
N PHE A 99 -12.86 14.07 -5.49
CA PHE A 99 -13.90 13.32 -4.77
C PHE A 99 -15.24 14.07 -4.87
#